data_AF-J2UGL2-F1
#
_entry.id   AF-J2UGL2-F1
#
_cell.length_a   1.000
_cell.length_b   1.000
_cell.length_c   1.000
_cell.angle_alpha   90.00
_cell.angle_beta   90.00
_cell.angle_gamma   90.00
#
_symmetry.space_group_name_H-M   'P 1'
#
loop_
_entity.id
_entity.type
_entity.pdbx_description
1 polymer ?
#
loop_
_entity_poly.entity_id
_entity_poly.type
_entity_poly.pdbx_seq_one_letter_code
_entity_poly.pdbx_strand_id
1 'polypeptide(L)'
;MDWRVSGRLNTMIPHIRQQSLALGLLALLLFCAGIYQQAAIGFDSRFVLFAQEMLRNGPSFFPTTYGQPYADYSGLSTVFIWLLSLPFGQVTSLTAWLPSAIAAAVIVTLMYRLLAPYSPRWALLSIALMLLTNTFITETRAVSLDLMLAAVAFSVFYLGYAADHFAAPRRWVLVFALLMLGFWIRGPIGLVIPAGMLCGYFLVNRQWRRLLVFGLLASLLLAVCVGLLLWLADVSGGPAFLQDVIRMQFMGRMDGSEGSNEVMYYFTSSPGNYALAWPLAVLALMAVAASGRQQSGPGLRLMLYCAAAGLIVMVGLSVPLAKKARYLLPMLPMAAIIAAYPFYAVQGRLFSWLRVLMQGLWLLIPGMLIVTLLVIQRRFPEDVAHLTSLFIILGVLQAVAVAAFKQPRWRAQILALCAVLALWSLYILQFEPIQRQLYDTRTFSHEAFERVQEDPAPLVMHAMGKDAKAIKFMVNINQGLQPEFTDSPRELDALKGPAWLMMDLNVYKTLQGTAIGALPPVLSGRFDKNDFVLLHLN
;
A
#
# COMPACT_ATOMS: atom_id res chain seq x y z
N MET A 1 5.43 26.68 -32.62
CA MET A 1 5.20 27.91 -31.86
C MET A 1 5.89 27.71 -30.50
N ASP A 2 7.10 28.28 -30.33
CA ASP A 2 7.96 28.28 -29.12
C ASP A 2 7.71 29.45 -28.15
N TRP A 3 7.08 29.17 -27.00
CA TRP A 3 6.72 30.15 -25.98
C TRP A 3 7.69 29.86 -24.85
N ARG A 4 8.94 30.28 -25.01
CA ARG A 4 9.88 30.34 -23.89
C ARG A 4 9.22 31.21 -22.84
N VAL A 5 8.90 30.61 -21.69
CA VAL A 5 8.36 31.29 -20.52
C VAL A 5 9.40 32.32 -20.08
N SER A 6 9.27 33.55 -20.57
CA SER A 6 10.00 34.72 -20.08
C SER A 6 9.32 35.17 -18.79
N GLY A 7 9.66 34.47 -17.71
CA GLY A 7 9.25 34.78 -16.35
C GLY A 7 10.05 33.89 -15.44
N ARG A 8 10.99 34.47 -14.70
CA ARG A 8 11.85 33.79 -13.72
C ARG A 8 10.98 33.03 -12.70
N LEU A 9 10.61 31.79 -13.00
CA LEU A 9 10.31 30.80 -11.96
C LEU A 9 11.69 30.38 -11.42
N ASN A 10 12.17 31.21 -10.49
CA ASN A 10 13.42 31.01 -9.77
C ASN A 10 13.51 29.57 -9.27
N THR A 11 14.74 29.08 -9.22
CA THR A 11 15.19 27.96 -8.38
C THR A 11 14.27 27.79 -7.18
N MET A 12 13.72 26.57 -6.99
CA MET A 12 12.82 26.21 -5.87
C MET A 12 13.10 27.09 -4.64
N ILE A 13 12.21 28.06 -4.38
CA ILE A 13 12.40 29.04 -3.31
C ILE A 13 12.76 28.24 -2.04
N PRO A 14 13.89 28.52 -1.37
CA PRO A 14 14.38 27.69 -0.25
C PRO A 14 13.30 27.34 0.78
N HIS A 15 12.37 28.26 0.98
CA HIS A 15 11.18 28.10 1.82
C HIS A 15 10.27 26.93 1.39
N ILE A 16 9.98 26.75 0.09
CA ILE A 16 9.15 25.62 -0.41
C ILE A 16 9.85 24.29 -0.12
N ARG A 17 11.18 24.24 -0.29
CA ARG A 17 11.97 23.04 0.02
C ARG A 17 11.88 22.70 1.51
N GLN A 18 12.04 23.68 2.40
CA GLN A 18 11.92 23.47 3.85
C GLN A 18 10.49 23.06 4.25
N GLN A 19 9.48 23.77 3.78
CA GLN A 19 8.07 23.43 4.03
C GLN A 19 7.71 22.02 3.57
N SER A 20 8.18 21.61 2.39
CA SER A 20 7.92 20.26 1.89
C SER A 20 8.55 19.18 2.76
N LEU A 21 9.75 19.41 3.30
CA LEU A 21 10.43 18.48 4.19
C LEU A 21 9.73 18.43 5.56
N ALA A 22 9.31 19.58 6.08
CA ALA A 22 8.54 19.65 7.32
C ALA A 22 7.20 18.91 7.19
N LEU A 23 6.47 19.10 6.08
CA LEU A 23 5.23 18.36 5.81
C LEU A 23 5.47 16.86 5.63
N GLY A 24 6.55 16.47 4.94
CA GLY A 24 6.95 15.07 4.83
C GLY A 24 7.26 14.44 6.19
N LEU A 25 7.97 15.16 7.06
CA LEU A 25 8.29 14.72 8.41
C LEU A 25 7.02 14.60 9.28
N LEU A 26 6.13 15.60 9.25
CA LEU A 26 4.85 15.55 9.95
C LEU A 26 3.99 14.37 9.48
N ALA A 27 3.96 14.12 8.17
CA ALA A 27 3.28 12.96 7.60
C ALA A 27 3.91 11.66 8.09
N LEU A 28 5.25 11.54 8.07
CA LEU A 28 5.96 10.36 8.59
C LEU A 28 5.63 10.12 10.07
N LEU A 29 5.62 11.17 10.90
CA LEU A 29 5.26 11.05 12.32
C LEU A 29 3.81 10.59 12.51
N LEU A 30 2.86 11.11 11.72
CA LEU A 30 1.47 10.65 11.71
C LEU A 30 1.39 9.18 11.31
N PHE A 31 2.13 8.77 10.29
CA PHE A 31 2.14 7.40 9.77
C PHE A 31 2.75 6.41 10.76
N CYS A 32 3.75 6.85 11.54
CA CYS A 32 4.40 6.07 12.58
C CYS A 32 3.64 6.08 13.93
N ALA A 33 2.64 6.95 14.11
CA ALA A 33 1.96 7.13 15.39
C ALA A 33 1.22 5.86 15.85
N GLY A 34 1.37 5.50 17.13
CA GLY A 34 0.68 4.36 17.73
C GLY A 34 1.16 2.97 17.28
N ILE A 35 2.29 2.88 16.57
CA ILE A 35 2.87 1.60 16.13
C ILE A 35 3.84 1.10 17.20
N TYR A 36 3.33 0.30 18.14
CA TYR A 36 4.18 -0.38 19.14
C TYR A 36 3.77 -1.85 19.29
N GLN A 37 4.71 -2.76 18.98
CA GLN A 37 4.63 -4.23 19.17
C GLN A 37 3.31 -4.90 18.78
N GLN A 38 2.76 -4.52 17.63
CA GLN A 38 1.53 -5.08 17.13
C GLN A 38 1.79 -6.37 16.31
N ALA A 39 0.94 -7.40 16.48
CA ALA A 39 1.09 -8.68 15.79
C ALA A 39 1.05 -8.53 14.26
N ALA A 40 1.91 -9.25 13.54
CA ALA A 40 1.92 -9.24 12.08
C ALA A 40 0.70 -10.00 11.55
N ILE A 41 -0.19 -9.31 10.82
CA ILE A 41 -1.44 -9.87 10.33
C ILE A 41 -1.50 -9.92 8.81
N GLY A 42 -2.29 -10.85 8.28
CA GLY A 42 -2.65 -10.89 6.86
C GLY A 42 -1.45 -10.98 5.92
N PHE A 43 -1.33 -10.01 5.02
CA PHE A 43 -0.28 -9.98 4.00
C PHE A 43 1.09 -9.61 4.57
N ASP A 44 1.13 -8.85 5.68
CA ASP A 44 2.37 -8.40 6.31
C ASP A 44 3.19 -9.56 6.85
N SER A 45 2.53 -10.62 7.32
CA SER A 45 3.16 -11.80 7.92
C SER A 45 4.23 -12.40 7.00
N ARG A 46 4.04 -12.37 5.67
CA ARG A 46 5.04 -12.86 4.70
C ARG A 46 6.34 -12.06 4.77
N PHE A 47 6.25 -10.74 4.68
CA PHE A 47 7.44 -9.89 4.64
C PHE A 47 8.13 -9.78 6.01
N VAL A 48 7.36 -9.88 7.09
CA VAL A 48 7.93 -9.99 8.43
C VAL A 48 8.70 -11.31 8.56
N LEU A 49 8.13 -12.44 8.13
CA LEU A 49 8.83 -13.73 8.14
C LEU A 49 10.08 -13.71 7.25
N PHE A 50 9.97 -13.16 6.04
CA PHE A 50 11.12 -13.00 5.14
C PHE A 50 12.25 -12.19 5.78
N ALA A 51 11.92 -11.11 6.49
CA ALA A 51 12.92 -10.29 7.16
C ALA A 51 13.51 -10.98 8.40
N GLN A 52 12.71 -11.76 9.13
CA GLN A 52 13.20 -12.62 10.23
C GLN A 52 14.17 -13.67 9.70
N GLU A 53 13.86 -14.31 8.57
CA GLU A 53 14.76 -15.26 7.91
C GLU A 53 16.06 -14.58 7.46
N MET A 54 16.02 -13.35 6.95
CA MET A 54 17.23 -12.58 6.64
C MET A 54 18.04 -12.19 7.89
N LEU A 55 17.40 -11.97 9.04
CA LEU A 55 18.11 -11.76 10.30
C LEU A 55 18.81 -13.04 10.78
N ARG A 56 18.21 -14.21 10.55
CA ARG A 56 18.76 -15.52 10.94
C ARG A 56 19.89 -15.99 10.02
N ASN A 57 19.67 -15.89 8.72
CA ASN A 57 20.48 -16.56 7.70
C ASN A 57 21.34 -15.57 6.88
N GLY A 58 21.14 -14.27 7.06
CA GLY A 58 21.79 -13.22 6.28
C GLY A 58 20.95 -12.76 5.07
N PRO A 59 21.36 -11.65 4.41
CA PRO A 59 20.64 -11.08 3.29
C PRO A 59 20.73 -11.97 2.04
N SER A 60 19.65 -12.01 1.26
CA SER A 60 19.52 -12.83 0.06
C SER A 60 18.85 -12.07 -1.10
N PHE A 61 19.07 -12.51 -2.34
CA PHE A 61 18.45 -11.91 -3.53
C PHE A 61 16.97 -12.20 -3.65
N PHE A 62 16.51 -13.33 -3.10
CA PHE A 62 15.11 -13.73 -2.97
C PHE A 62 14.81 -13.96 -1.49
N PRO A 63 13.63 -13.57 -1.00
CA PRO A 63 13.21 -13.95 0.33
C PRO A 63 13.23 -15.47 0.52
N THR A 64 13.41 -15.94 1.75
CA THR A 64 13.38 -17.37 2.06
C THR A 64 12.24 -17.69 3.01
N THR A 65 11.69 -18.89 2.86
CA THR A 65 10.71 -19.52 3.77
C THR A 65 11.02 -20.99 3.86
N TYR A 66 10.95 -21.56 5.07
CA TYR A 66 11.21 -22.99 5.29
C TYR A 66 12.60 -23.43 4.79
N GLY A 67 13.59 -22.53 4.87
CA GLY A 67 14.94 -22.77 4.33
C GLY A 67 15.05 -22.79 2.79
N GLN A 68 13.99 -22.42 2.07
CA GLN A 68 13.96 -22.40 0.60
C GLN A 68 13.69 -20.99 0.05
N PRO A 69 14.27 -20.61 -1.10
CA PRO A 69 13.94 -19.35 -1.77
C PRO A 69 12.47 -19.25 -2.17
N TYR A 70 11.91 -18.03 -2.12
CA TYR A 70 10.51 -17.72 -2.43
C TYR A 70 10.41 -16.93 -3.73
N ALA A 71 9.66 -17.44 -4.71
CA ALA A 71 9.74 -17.01 -6.11
C ALA A 71 8.90 -15.75 -6.49
N ASP A 72 7.85 -15.43 -5.73
CA ASP A 72 6.91 -14.34 -6.08
C ASP A 72 7.49 -12.93 -5.85
N TYR A 73 8.54 -12.80 -5.02
CA TYR A 73 9.12 -11.50 -4.68
C TYR A 73 10.64 -11.49 -4.84
N SER A 74 11.17 -10.35 -5.29
CA SER A 74 12.58 -10.01 -5.15
C SER A 74 12.90 -9.62 -3.70
N GLY A 75 14.17 -9.77 -3.32
CA GLY A 75 14.62 -9.55 -1.94
C GLY A 75 14.65 -8.08 -1.50
N LEU A 76 14.66 -7.10 -2.42
CA LEU A 76 14.98 -5.71 -2.07
C LEU A 76 14.00 -5.07 -1.08
N SER A 77 12.69 -5.32 -1.22
CA SER A 77 11.71 -4.81 -0.24
C SER A 77 11.93 -5.39 1.16
N THR A 78 12.33 -6.66 1.23
CA THR A 78 12.66 -7.33 2.50
C THR A 78 13.98 -6.79 3.06
N VAL A 79 14.97 -6.51 2.21
CA VAL A 79 16.24 -5.88 2.63
C VAL A 79 16.00 -4.53 3.30
N PHE A 80 15.04 -3.72 2.85
CA PHE A 80 14.69 -2.47 3.55
C PHE A 80 14.18 -2.71 4.96
N ILE A 81 13.32 -3.72 5.15
CA ILE A 81 12.83 -4.10 6.48
C ILE A 81 14.00 -4.60 7.34
N TRP A 82 14.79 -5.53 6.81
CA TRP A 82 15.96 -6.10 7.48
C TRP A 82 16.94 -5.02 7.95
N LEU A 83 17.33 -4.08 7.08
CA LEU A 83 18.23 -2.98 7.43
C LEU A 83 17.69 -2.12 8.59
N LEU A 84 16.39 -1.87 8.61
CA LEU A 84 15.75 -1.11 9.69
C LEU A 84 15.56 -1.93 10.97
N SER A 85 15.55 -3.25 10.87
CA SER A 85 15.49 -4.18 12.00
C SER A 85 16.85 -4.44 12.66
N LEU A 86 17.97 -4.27 11.94
CA LEU A 86 19.32 -4.50 12.47
C LEU A 86 19.61 -3.82 13.83
N PRO A 87 19.26 -2.53 14.06
CA PRO A 87 19.54 -1.88 15.34
C PRO A 87 18.80 -2.49 16.52
N PHE A 88 17.69 -3.19 16.27
CA PHE A 88 16.84 -3.79 17.30
C PHE A 88 17.08 -5.30 17.47
N GLY A 89 17.81 -5.93 16.55
CA GLY A 89 18.00 -7.39 16.51
C GLY A 89 16.73 -8.20 16.26
N GLN A 90 15.61 -7.55 15.95
CA GLN A 90 14.31 -8.19 15.73
C GLN A 90 13.45 -7.39 14.76
N VAL A 91 12.57 -8.09 14.04
CA VAL A 91 11.57 -7.44 13.18
C VAL A 91 10.38 -7.04 14.04
N THR A 92 10.17 -5.73 14.18
CA THR A 92 8.97 -5.15 14.80
C THR A 92 8.00 -4.68 13.72
N SER A 93 6.74 -4.46 14.09
CA SER A 93 5.75 -3.85 13.20
C SER A 93 6.22 -2.47 12.70
N LEU A 94 6.91 -1.70 13.54
CA LEU A 94 7.49 -0.41 13.14
C LEU A 94 8.53 -0.60 12.02
N THR A 95 9.52 -1.48 12.22
CA THR A 95 10.58 -1.70 11.22
C THR A 95 10.05 -2.31 9.92
N ALA A 96 8.99 -3.12 10.02
CA ALA A 96 8.31 -3.69 8.85
C ALA A 96 7.58 -2.64 8.03
N TRP A 97 6.92 -1.69 8.69
CA TRP A 97 6.06 -0.69 8.02
C TRP A 97 6.78 0.59 7.63
N LEU A 98 7.90 0.89 8.30
CA LEU A 98 8.65 2.12 8.09
C LEU A 98 9.06 2.37 6.63
N PRO A 99 9.46 1.36 5.81
CA PRO A 99 9.66 1.56 4.38
C PRO A 99 8.43 2.13 3.65
N SER A 100 7.24 1.59 3.92
CA SER A 100 5.97 2.07 3.36
C SER A 100 5.67 3.49 3.82
N ALA A 101 5.86 3.78 5.12
CA ALA A 101 5.62 5.09 5.70
C ALA A 101 6.57 6.17 5.13
N ILE A 102 7.85 5.82 4.92
CA ILE A 102 8.83 6.69 4.25
C ILE A 102 8.39 6.97 2.81
N ALA A 103 7.94 5.94 2.07
CA ALA A 103 7.45 6.11 0.71
C ALA A 103 6.25 7.07 0.65
N ALA A 104 5.26 6.92 1.54
CA ALA A 104 4.15 7.86 1.65
C ALA A 104 4.61 9.30 1.99
N ALA A 105 5.57 9.46 2.91
CA ALA A 105 6.12 10.77 3.28
C ALA A 105 6.87 11.43 2.11
N VAL A 106 7.55 10.65 1.28
CA VAL A 106 8.17 11.11 0.02
C VAL A 106 7.11 11.61 -0.95
N ILE A 107 6.00 10.89 -1.12
CA ILE A 107 4.87 11.35 -1.95
C ILE A 107 4.34 12.69 -1.45
N VAL A 108 4.06 12.84 -0.15
CA VAL A 108 3.59 14.10 0.45
C VAL A 108 4.57 15.24 0.19
N THR A 109 5.87 14.99 0.41
CA THR A 109 6.94 15.97 0.17
C THR A 109 6.95 16.44 -1.28
N LEU A 110 6.93 15.49 -2.23
CA LEU A 110 7.00 15.79 -3.65
C LEU A 110 5.71 16.44 -4.16
N MET A 111 4.54 16.05 -3.65
CA MET A 111 3.25 16.67 -4.00
C MET A 111 3.25 18.14 -3.61
N TYR A 112 3.73 18.47 -2.41
CA TYR A 112 3.86 19.86 -1.99
C TYR A 112 4.86 20.61 -2.89
N ARG A 113 6.02 20.03 -3.18
CA ARG A 113 7.03 20.65 -4.07
C ARG A 113 6.50 20.91 -5.48
N LEU A 114 5.67 19.99 -6.00
CA LEU A 114 5.10 20.08 -7.34
C LEU A 114 4.05 21.21 -7.43
N LEU A 115 3.20 21.34 -6.41
CA LEU A 115 2.03 22.22 -6.45
C LEU A 115 2.22 23.58 -5.79
N ALA A 116 3.06 23.69 -4.75
CA ALA A 116 3.26 24.94 -4.01
C ALA A 116 3.73 26.13 -4.89
N PRO A 117 4.55 25.94 -5.95
CA PRO A 117 4.87 27.04 -6.88
C PRO A 117 3.66 27.63 -7.60
N TYR A 118 2.58 26.86 -7.77
CA TYR A 118 1.33 27.32 -8.37
C TYR A 118 0.35 27.85 -7.31
N SER A 119 0.15 27.09 -6.23
CA SER A 119 -0.72 27.46 -5.13
C SER A 119 -0.49 26.55 -3.92
N PRO A 120 -0.03 27.08 -2.78
CA PRO A 120 0.08 26.31 -1.53
C PRO A 120 -1.27 25.73 -1.08
N ARG A 121 -2.37 26.43 -1.37
CA ARG A 121 -3.73 25.94 -1.07
C ARG A 121 -4.06 24.69 -1.89
N TRP A 122 -3.74 24.69 -3.18
CA TRP A 122 -3.95 23.51 -4.03
C TRP A 122 -3.08 22.34 -3.57
N ALA A 123 -1.83 22.62 -3.18
CA ALA A 123 -0.91 21.62 -2.62
C ALA A 123 -1.48 20.93 -1.37
N LEU A 124 -1.84 21.71 -0.34
CA LEU A 124 -2.34 21.19 0.92
C LEU A 124 -3.66 20.41 0.76
N LEU A 125 -4.58 20.89 -0.08
CA LEU A 125 -5.86 20.22 -0.31
C LEU A 125 -5.70 18.94 -1.14
N SER A 126 -4.75 18.88 -2.07
CA SER A 126 -4.41 17.64 -2.78
C SER A 126 -3.85 16.60 -1.82
N ILE A 127 -2.95 17.01 -0.93
CA ILE A 127 -2.39 16.13 0.11
C ILE A 127 -3.51 15.65 1.04
N ALA A 128 -4.39 16.54 1.49
CA ALA A 128 -5.50 16.16 2.37
C ALA A 128 -6.45 15.15 1.71
N LEU A 129 -6.79 15.31 0.42
CA LEU A 129 -7.62 14.32 -0.30
C LEU A 129 -6.95 12.95 -0.41
N MET A 130 -5.63 12.91 -0.64
CA MET A 130 -4.88 11.66 -0.61
C MET A 130 -4.90 11.03 0.78
N LEU A 131 -4.70 11.83 1.84
CA LEU A 131 -4.74 11.36 3.24
C LEU A 131 -6.14 10.92 3.70
N LEU A 132 -7.21 11.35 3.02
CA LEU A 132 -8.59 10.91 3.26
C LEU A 132 -8.96 9.64 2.49
N THR A 133 -8.03 9.06 1.72
CA THR A 133 -8.30 7.88 0.89
C THR A 133 -8.03 6.59 1.68
N ASN A 134 -9.03 5.71 1.80
CA ASN A 134 -8.95 4.50 2.61
C ASN A 134 -7.75 3.60 2.24
N THR A 135 -7.57 3.27 0.96
CA THR A 135 -6.43 2.44 0.52
C THR A 135 -5.08 3.08 0.85
N PHE A 136 -4.97 4.41 0.87
CA PHE A 136 -3.72 5.06 1.27
C PHE A 136 -3.46 4.89 2.77
N ILE A 137 -4.49 5.04 3.60
CA ILE A 137 -4.38 4.87 5.06
C ILE A 137 -3.94 3.44 5.39
N THR A 138 -4.61 2.44 4.81
CA THR A 138 -4.31 1.03 5.06
C THR A 138 -2.91 0.64 4.59
N GLU A 139 -2.49 1.10 3.41
CA GLU A 139 -1.21 0.69 2.80
C GLU A 139 -0.02 1.46 3.38
N THR A 140 -0.26 2.64 3.96
CA THR A 140 0.76 3.39 4.72
C THR A 140 1.10 2.74 6.05
N ARG A 141 0.13 2.02 6.63
CA ARG A 141 0.24 1.30 7.90
C ARG A 141 0.19 -0.21 7.68
N ALA A 142 0.96 -0.67 6.70
CA ALA A 142 1.15 -2.07 6.33
C ALA A 142 2.46 -2.22 5.54
N VAL A 143 2.89 -3.45 5.28
CA VAL A 143 3.98 -3.70 4.34
C VAL A 143 3.46 -3.61 2.91
N SER A 144 3.76 -2.49 2.23
CA SER A 144 3.20 -2.17 0.92
C SER A 144 4.28 -1.87 -0.11
N LEU A 145 4.55 -2.86 -0.95
CA LEU A 145 5.41 -2.70 -2.11
C LEU A 145 4.75 -1.80 -3.17
N ASP A 146 3.42 -1.79 -3.21
CA ASP A 146 2.66 -0.95 -4.14
C ASP A 146 2.75 0.54 -3.77
N LEU A 147 2.79 0.87 -2.47
CA LEU A 147 3.01 2.24 -1.99
C LEU A 147 4.46 2.71 -2.23
N MET A 148 5.44 1.83 -2.00
CA MET A 148 6.84 2.09 -2.37
C MET A 148 6.96 2.35 -3.88
N LEU A 149 6.30 1.54 -4.71
CA LEU A 149 6.22 1.75 -6.15
C LEU A 149 5.53 3.07 -6.51
N ALA A 150 4.44 3.43 -5.83
CA ALA A 150 3.77 4.71 -6.04
C ALA A 150 4.71 5.91 -5.78
N ALA A 151 5.55 5.82 -4.75
CA ALA A 151 6.55 6.85 -4.45
C ALA A 151 7.64 6.93 -5.53
N VAL A 152 8.13 5.79 -6.03
CA VAL A 152 9.07 5.74 -7.15
C VAL A 152 8.45 6.36 -8.41
N ALA A 153 7.22 5.95 -8.75
CA ALA A 153 6.52 6.41 -9.94
C ALA A 153 6.24 7.92 -9.89
N PHE A 154 5.80 8.43 -8.74
CA PHE A 154 5.59 9.85 -8.52
C PHE A 154 6.91 10.65 -8.54
N SER A 155 8.00 10.06 -8.03
CA SER A 155 9.35 10.66 -8.09
C SER A 155 9.85 10.80 -9.53
N VAL A 156 9.67 9.76 -10.36
CA VAL A 156 10.02 9.79 -11.78
C VAL A 156 9.21 10.86 -12.51
N PHE A 157 7.90 10.92 -12.29
CA PHE A 157 7.04 11.96 -12.85
C PHE A 157 7.47 13.37 -12.41
N TYR A 158 7.73 13.57 -11.12
CA TYR A 158 8.19 14.85 -10.57
C TYR A 158 9.51 15.30 -11.21
N LEU A 159 10.50 14.42 -11.34
CA LEU A 159 11.80 14.75 -11.94
C LEU A 159 11.66 15.12 -13.42
N GLY A 160 10.82 14.40 -14.17
CA GLY A 160 10.52 14.71 -15.55
C GLY A 160 9.85 16.09 -15.71
N TYR A 161 8.83 16.35 -14.89
CA TYR A 161 8.12 17.63 -14.90
C TYR A 161 8.99 18.81 -14.48
N ALA A 162 9.71 18.68 -13.36
CA ALA A 162 10.54 19.72 -12.78
C ALA A 162 11.69 20.14 -13.71
N ALA A 163 12.24 19.21 -14.48
CA ALA A 163 13.31 19.52 -15.42
C ALA A 163 12.86 20.46 -16.55
N ASP A 164 11.62 20.33 -17.02
CA ASP A 164 11.09 21.16 -18.10
C ASP A 164 10.41 22.44 -17.58
N HIS A 165 9.91 22.47 -16.33
CA HIS A 165 9.10 23.59 -15.81
C HIS A 165 9.71 24.40 -14.67
N PHE A 166 10.69 23.86 -13.93
CA PHE A 166 11.32 24.53 -12.78
C PHE A 166 12.81 24.83 -13.01
N ALA A 167 13.26 24.82 -14.28
CA ALA A 167 14.67 24.98 -14.67
C ALA A 167 15.63 24.04 -13.92
N ALA A 168 15.12 22.89 -13.45
CA ALA A 168 15.94 21.90 -12.75
C ALA A 168 16.82 21.15 -13.76
N PRO A 169 18.05 20.75 -13.38
CA PRO A 169 18.88 19.93 -14.24
C PRO A 169 18.18 18.60 -14.53
N ARG A 170 18.29 18.11 -15.77
CA ARG A 170 17.79 16.79 -16.14
C ARG A 170 18.62 15.71 -15.47
N ARG A 171 18.03 15.02 -14.49
CA ARG A 171 18.68 13.93 -13.75
C ARG A 171 18.32 12.58 -14.34
N TRP A 172 18.65 12.35 -15.61
CA TRP A 172 18.34 11.09 -16.30
C TRP A 172 18.90 9.87 -15.58
N VAL A 173 20.12 9.97 -15.05
CA VAL A 173 20.73 8.91 -14.23
C VAL A 173 19.84 8.56 -13.04
N LEU A 174 19.31 9.56 -12.33
CA LEU A 174 18.40 9.34 -11.21
C LEU A 174 17.07 8.75 -11.66
N VAL A 175 16.53 9.15 -12.82
CA VAL A 175 15.32 8.56 -13.39
C VAL A 175 15.53 7.07 -13.67
N PHE A 176 16.60 6.68 -14.36
CA PHE A 176 16.88 5.26 -14.63
C PHE A 176 17.22 4.47 -13.36
N ALA A 177 17.90 5.09 -12.37
CA ALA A 177 18.11 4.47 -11.06
C ALA A 177 16.77 4.22 -10.33
N LEU A 178 15.82 5.15 -10.40
CA LEU A 178 14.47 4.96 -9.86
C LEU A 178 13.69 3.88 -10.62
N LEU A 179 13.83 3.78 -11.94
CA LEU A 179 13.23 2.70 -12.73
C LEU A 179 13.75 1.32 -12.30
N MET A 180 15.07 1.21 -12.12
CA MET A 180 15.72 -0.01 -11.62
C MET A 180 15.28 -0.31 -10.18
N LEU A 181 15.20 0.70 -9.32
CA LEU A 181 14.69 0.56 -7.95
C LEU A 181 13.25 0.03 -7.94
N GLY A 182 12.38 0.59 -8.80
CA GLY A 182 11.01 0.13 -8.96
C GLY A 182 10.94 -1.33 -9.37
N PHE A 183 11.77 -1.75 -10.35
CA PHE A 183 11.89 -3.15 -10.76
C PHE A 183 12.23 -4.08 -9.59
N TRP A 184 13.23 -3.73 -8.79
CA TRP A 184 13.64 -4.59 -7.68
C TRP A 184 12.69 -4.58 -6.49
N ILE A 185 11.78 -3.59 -6.38
CA ILE A 185 10.73 -3.57 -5.36
C ILE A 185 9.54 -4.45 -5.77
N ARG A 186 9.10 -4.41 -7.04
CA ARG A 186 7.83 -5.02 -7.47
C ARG A 186 7.92 -5.83 -8.77
N GLY A 187 9.12 -6.25 -9.16
CA GLY A 187 9.36 -6.94 -10.41
C GLY A 187 9.06 -6.06 -11.64
N PRO A 188 8.71 -6.66 -12.80
CA PRO A 188 8.54 -5.96 -14.07
C PRO A 188 7.58 -4.75 -14.02
N ILE A 189 6.44 -4.90 -13.33
CA ILE A 189 5.45 -3.80 -13.21
C ILE A 189 6.02 -2.59 -12.49
N GLY A 190 7.01 -2.81 -11.62
CA GLY A 190 7.70 -1.78 -10.87
C GLY A 190 8.50 -0.81 -11.74
N LEU A 191 8.91 -1.22 -12.94
CA LEU A 191 9.56 -0.36 -13.93
C LEU A 191 8.55 0.20 -14.93
N VAL A 192 7.63 -0.66 -15.40
CA VAL A 192 6.65 -0.32 -16.44
C VAL A 192 5.75 0.84 -16.00
N ILE A 193 5.27 0.85 -14.75
CA ILE A 193 4.38 1.90 -14.25
C ILE A 193 5.06 3.28 -14.23
N PRO A 194 6.21 3.49 -13.55
CA PRO A 194 6.92 4.78 -13.59
C PRO A 194 7.28 5.23 -15.00
N ALA A 195 7.73 4.31 -15.86
CA ALA A 195 8.07 4.62 -17.24
C ALA A 195 6.83 5.07 -18.02
N GLY A 196 5.71 4.35 -17.88
CA GLY A 196 4.42 4.69 -18.51
C GLY A 196 3.91 6.07 -18.07
N MET A 197 4.02 6.40 -16.78
CA MET A 197 3.62 7.73 -16.27
C MET A 197 4.43 8.86 -16.90
N LEU A 198 5.75 8.69 -17.06
CA LEU A 198 6.59 9.70 -17.72
C LEU A 198 6.36 9.74 -19.24
N CYS A 199 6.12 8.59 -19.88
CA CYS A 199 5.70 8.53 -21.28
C CYS A 199 4.39 9.29 -21.51
N GLY A 200 3.42 9.19 -20.58
CA GLY A 200 2.18 9.98 -20.62
C GLY A 200 2.44 11.48 -20.67
N TYR A 201 3.39 11.95 -19.86
CA TYR A 201 3.82 13.34 -19.91
C TYR A 201 4.41 13.73 -21.28
N PHE A 202 5.25 12.89 -21.89
CA PHE A 202 5.79 13.16 -23.23
C PHE A 202 4.73 13.11 -24.32
N LEU A 203 3.75 12.20 -24.20
CA LEU A 203 2.64 12.04 -25.14
C LEU A 203 1.79 13.30 -25.21
N VAL A 204 1.37 13.83 -24.05
CA VAL A 204 0.56 15.07 -23.99
C VAL A 204 1.34 16.26 -24.55
N ASN A 205 2.66 16.32 -24.31
CA ASN A 205 3.53 17.36 -24.86
C ASN A 205 3.92 17.15 -26.33
N ARG A 206 3.44 16.08 -26.99
CA ARG A 206 3.80 15.72 -28.38
C ARG A 206 5.31 15.59 -28.59
N GLN A 207 6.06 15.20 -27.55
CA GLN A 207 7.51 15.01 -27.60
C GLN A 207 7.85 13.60 -28.14
N TRP A 208 7.40 13.28 -29.35
CA TRP A 208 7.45 11.93 -29.93
C TRP A 208 8.85 11.31 -29.92
N ARG A 209 9.88 12.09 -30.32
CA ARG A 209 11.27 11.61 -30.30
C ARG A 209 11.72 11.21 -28.90
N ARG A 210 11.38 11.99 -27.87
CA ARG A 210 11.74 11.67 -26.48
C ARG A 210 10.95 10.48 -25.96
N LEU A 211 9.67 10.40 -26.29
CA LEU A 211 8.81 9.26 -25.95
C LEU A 211 9.41 7.96 -26.50
N LEU A 212 9.79 7.94 -27.78
CA LEU A 212 10.36 6.75 -28.42
C LEU A 212 11.73 6.39 -27.85
N VAL A 213 12.65 7.36 -27.73
CA VAL A 213 14.00 7.09 -27.18
C VAL A 213 13.93 6.65 -25.73
N PHE A 214 13.16 7.34 -24.88
CA PHE A 214 13.00 6.97 -23.48
C PHE A 214 12.30 5.61 -23.35
N GLY A 215 11.26 5.36 -24.14
CA GLY A 215 10.55 4.08 -24.17
C GLY A 215 11.49 2.93 -24.54
N LEU A 216 12.31 3.08 -25.58
CA LEU A 216 13.29 2.08 -25.98
C LEU A 216 14.34 1.83 -24.89
N LEU A 217 14.88 2.88 -24.27
CA LEU A 217 15.84 2.74 -23.18
C LEU A 217 15.23 2.09 -21.94
N ALA A 218 13.98 2.43 -21.61
CA ALA A 218 13.25 1.80 -20.50
C ALA A 218 12.96 0.32 -20.79
N SER A 219 12.59 -0.03 -22.02
CA SER A 219 12.40 -1.43 -22.45
C SER A 219 13.71 -2.23 -22.43
N LEU A 220 14.81 -1.62 -22.87
CA LEU A 220 16.14 -2.25 -22.79
C LEU A 220 16.53 -2.50 -21.32
N LEU A 221 16.35 -1.49 -20.46
CA LEU A 221 16.60 -1.64 -19.02
C LEU A 221 15.72 -2.74 -18.42
N LEU A 222 14.44 -2.81 -18.80
CA LEU A 222 13.54 -3.86 -18.36
C LEU A 222 14.06 -5.26 -18.78
N ALA A 223 14.47 -5.42 -20.04
CA ALA A 223 15.01 -6.70 -20.52
C ALA A 223 16.28 -7.11 -19.75
N VAL A 224 17.18 -6.16 -19.49
CA VAL A 224 18.39 -6.40 -18.68
C VAL A 224 18.03 -6.79 -17.24
N CYS A 225 17.09 -6.07 -16.60
CA CYS A 225 16.66 -6.37 -15.24
C CYS A 225 15.96 -7.74 -15.14
N VAL A 226 15.13 -8.11 -16.12
CA VAL A 226 14.50 -9.43 -16.19
C VAL A 226 15.56 -10.52 -16.39
N GLY A 227 16.49 -10.34 -17.32
CA GLY A 227 17.58 -11.29 -17.53
C GLY A 227 18.42 -11.49 -16.26
N LEU A 228 18.73 -10.40 -15.56
CA LEU A 228 19.45 -10.44 -14.29
C LEU A 228 18.65 -11.14 -13.18
N LEU A 229 17.35 -10.87 -13.06
CA LEU A 229 16.48 -11.54 -12.09
C LEU A 229 16.44 -13.05 -12.32
N LEU A 230 16.30 -13.49 -13.57
CA LEU A 230 16.28 -14.91 -13.94
C LEU A 230 17.63 -15.57 -13.69
N TRP A 231 18.73 -14.91 -14.04
CA TRP A 231 20.06 -15.41 -13.72
C TRP A 231 20.29 -15.56 -12.20
N LEU A 232 19.86 -14.57 -11.40
CA LEU A 232 19.94 -14.68 -9.95
C LEU A 232 19.04 -15.79 -9.40
N ALA A 233 17.88 -16.05 -10.02
CA ALA A 233 17.01 -17.15 -9.61
C ALA A 233 17.70 -18.50 -9.81
N ASP A 234 18.30 -18.70 -10.98
CA ASP A 234 19.05 -19.92 -11.29
C ASP A 234 20.22 -20.13 -10.32
N VAL A 235 20.97 -19.07 -10.00
CA VAL A 235 22.07 -19.15 -9.01
C VAL A 235 21.56 -19.42 -7.59
N SER A 236 20.38 -18.91 -7.22
CA SER A 236 19.88 -19.00 -5.84
C SER A 236 19.16 -20.32 -5.52
N GLY A 237 18.48 -20.93 -6.49
CA GLY A 237 17.65 -22.12 -6.26
C GLY A 237 17.64 -23.13 -7.41
N GLY A 238 18.48 -22.93 -8.43
CA GLY A 238 18.60 -23.83 -9.58
C GLY A 238 17.43 -23.75 -10.58
N PRO A 239 17.39 -24.69 -11.54
CA PRO A 239 16.44 -24.66 -12.65
C PRO A 239 14.96 -24.77 -12.23
N ALA A 240 14.68 -25.49 -11.14
CA ALA A 240 13.30 -25.63 -10.63
C ALA A 240 12.80 -24.28 -10.09
N PHE A 241 13.60 -23.58 -9.29
CA PHE A 241 13.26 -22.27 -8.78
C PHE A 241 13.13 -21.22 -9.89
N LEU A 242 13.98 -21.29 -10.92
CA LEU A 242 13.88 -20.45 -12.11
C LEU A 242 12.50 -20.60 -12.78
N GLN A 243 12.02 -21.84 -12.97
CA GLN A 243 10.71 -22.10 -13.54
C GLN A 243 9.59 -21.55 -12.67
N ASP A 244 9.70 -21.66 -11.35
CA ASP A 244 8.74 -21.07 -10.41
C ASP A 244 8.72 -19.55 -10.49
N VAL A 245 9.88 -18.90 -10.62
CA VAL A 245 9.97 -17.44 -10.82
C VAL A 245 9.31 -17.04 -12.14
N ILE A 246 9.56 -17.76 -13.23
CA ILE A 246 8.90 -17.48 -14.52
C ILE A 246 7.39 -17.63 -14.39
N ARG A 247 6.94 -18.72 -13.77
CA ARG A 247 5.52 -19.01 -13.57
C ARG A 247 4.85 -17.94 -12.71
N MET A 248 5.39 -17.61 -11.54
CA MET A 248 4.77 -16.66 -10.61
C MET A 248 4.88 -15.20 -11.08
N GLN A 249 5.99 -14.80 -11.70
CA GLN A 249 6.18 -13.41 -12.14
C GLN A 249 5.41 -13.07 -13.41
N PHE A 250 5.28 -14.04 -14.34
CA PHE A 250 4.72 -13.81 -15.68
C PHE A 250 3.41 -14.58 -15.92
N MET A 251 3.40 -15.91 -15.83
CA MET A 251 2.26 -16.73 -16.25
C MET A 251 1.07 -16.64 -15.28
N GLY A 252 1.31 -16.79 -13.98
CA GLY A 252 0.26 -16.78 -12.95
C GLY A 252 -0.50 -15.45 -12.85
N ARG A 253 0.12 -14.35 -13.31
CA ARG A 253 -0.53 -13.03 -13.37
C ARG A 253 -1.37 -12.83 -14.65
N MET A 254 -1.15 -13.65 -15.68
CA MET A 254 -1.89 -13.64 -16.94
C MET A 254 -3.02 -14.66 -16.98
N ASP A 255 -2.94 -15.77 -16.22
CA ASP A 255 -3.90 -16.88 -16.31
C ASP A 255 -5.13 -16.74 -15.38
N GLY A 256 -5.21 -15.65 -14.60
CA GLY A 256 -6.42 -15.30 -13.83
C GLY A 256 -6.72 -16.19 -12.62
N SER A 257 -5.79 -17.06 -12.22
CA SER A 257 -5.91 -17.87 -10.99
C SER A 257 -5.86 -17.02 -9.71
N GLU A 258 -5.39 -15.77 -9.79
CA GLU A 258 -5.21 -14.86 -8.64
C GLU A 258 -5.96 -13.53 -8.80
N GLY A 259 -7.30 -13.53 -8.71
CA GLY A 259 -8.07 -12.30 -8.54
C GLY A 259 -9.34 -12.23 -9.38
N SER A 260 -9.93 -11.04 -9.45
CA SER A 260 -11.17 -10.81 -10.21
C SER A 260 -10.89 -10.62 -11.71
N ASN A 261 -11.54 -11.42 -12.55
CA ASN A 261 -11.39 -11.37 -14.02
C ASN A 261 -12.18 -10.24 -14.73
N GLU A 262 -12.77 -9.29 -14.00
CA GLU A 262 -13.53 -8.21 -14.63
C GLU A 262 -12.62 -7.17 -15.30
N VAL A 263 -12.80 -6.94 -16.60
CA VAL A 263 -12.06 -5.93 -17.38
C VAL A 263 -12.24 -4.53 -16.78
N MET A 264 -13.45 -4.19 -16.35
CA MET A 264 -13.81 -2.89 -15.76
C MET A 264 -13.64 -2.81 -14.24
N TYR A 265 -13.00 -3.80 -13.60
CA TYR A 265 -12.82 -3.86 -12.15
C TYR A 265 -12.30 -2.54 -11.57
N TYR A 266 -11.30 -1.93 -12.20
CA TYR A 266 -10.71 -0.67 -11.73
C TYR A 266 -11.57 0.57 -11.97
N PHE A 267 -12.62 0.49 -12.79
CA PHE A 267 -13.58 1.59 -12.95
C PHE A 267 -14.75 1.45 -11.98
N THR A 268 -15.13 0.22 -11.62
CA THR A 268 -16.28 -0.07 -10.73
C THR A 268 -15.89 -0.18 -9.25
N SER A 269 -14.73 -0.75 -8.92
CA SER A 269 -14.27 -0.94 -7.53
C SER A 269 -13.46 0.25 -6.98
N SER A 270 -12.93 1.11 -7.84
CA SER A 270 -12.14 2.28 -7.44
C SER A 270 -12.90 3.34 -6.66
N PRO A 271 -14.19 3.64 -6.93
CA PRO A 271 -14.95 4.60 -6.12
C PRO A 271 -15.02 4.26 -4.63
N GLY A 272 -15.06 2.97 -4.27
CA GLY A 272 -15.09 2.53 -2.86
C GLY A 272 -13.72 2.53 -2.20
N ASN A 273 -12.70 2.00 -2.89
CA ASN A 273 -11.35 1.89 -2.34
C ASN A 273 -10.59 3.24 -2.34
N TYR A 274 -10.78 4.02 -3.40
CA TYR A 274 -10.21 5.36 -3.59
C TYR A 274 -11.23 6.47 -3.30
N ALA A 275 -12.11 6.21 -2.32
CA ALA A 275 -13.20 7.09 -1.93
C ALA A 275 -12.73 8.54 -1.77
N LEU A 276 -13.56 9.47 -2.23
CA LEU A 276 -13.29 10.90 -2.38
C LEU A 276 -12.33 11.25 -3.53
N ALA A 277 -11.10 10.76 -3.56
CA ALA A 277 -10.12 11.24 -4.55
C ALA A 277 -10.49 10.90 -6.00
N TRP A 278 -10.83 9.64 -6.30
CA TRP A 278 -11.16 9.23 -7.68
C TRP A 278 -12.49 9.81 -8.20
N PRO A 279 -13.62 9.70 -7.48
CA PRO A 279 -14.89 10.29 -7.96
C PRO A 279 -14.80 11.81 -8.12
N LEU A 280 -14.15 12.52 -7.18
CA LEU A 280 -13.97 13.97 -7.29
C LEU A 280 -13.03 14.36 -8.42
N ALA A 281 -12.01 13.55 -8.72
CA ALA A 281 -11.15 13.76 -9.88
C ALA A 281 -11.93 13.67 -11.19
N VAL A 282 -12.79 12.66 -11.34
CA VAL A 282 -13.67 12.54 -12.52
C VAL A 282 -14.58 13.76 -12.65
N LEU A 283 -15.22 14.17 -11.56
CA LEU A 283 -16.09 15.36 -11.56
C LEU A 283 -15.30 16.64 -11.89
N ALA A 284 -14.06 16.78 -11.42
CA ALA A 284 -13.20 17.91 -11.74
C ALA A 284 -12.80 17.92 -13.24
N LEU A 285 -12.51 16.75 -13.83
CA LEU A 285 -12.25 16.63 -15.27
C LEU A 285 -13.49 16.97 -16.10
N MET A 286 -14.67 16.49 -15.70
CA MET A 286 -15.94 16.84 -16.33
C MET A 286 -16.21 18.35 -16.24
N ALA A 287 -15.89 18.96 -15.10
CA ALA A 287 -16.02 20.40 -14.93
C ALA A 287 -15.09 21.20 -15.84
N VAL A 288 -13.87 20.73 -16.05
CA VAL A 288 -12.93 21.32 -17.01
C VAL A 288 -13.46 21.18 -18.43
N ALA A 289 -13.92 19.99 -18.82
CA ALA A 289 -14.48 19.75 -20.16
C ALA A 289 -15.69 20.64 -20.45
N ALA A 290 -16.60 20.79 -19.48
CA ALA A 290 -17.78 21.64 -19.57
C ALA A 290 -17.45 23.15 -19.59
N SER A 291 -16.33 23.56 -18.99
CA SER A 291 -15.89 24.96 -18.96
C SER A 291 -15.19 25.41 -20.25
N GLY A 292 -14.93 24.49 -21.19
CA GLY A 292 -14.33 24.77 -22.50
C GLY A 292 -12.99 25.51 -22.42
N ARG A 293 -12.76 26.45 -23.35
CA ARG A 293 -11.51 27.23 -23.46
C ARG A 293 -11.34 28.33 -22.41
N GLN A 294 -12.29 28.51 -21.49
CA GLN A 294 -12.21 29.56 -20.46
C GLN A 294 -11.07 29.32 -19.47
N GLN A 295 -10.65 28.06 -19.29
CA GLN A 295 -9.51 27.71 -18.48
C GLN A 295 -8.25 27.59 -19.35
N SER A 296 -7.27 28.45 -19.10
CA SER A 296 -5.94 28.33 -19.70
C SER A 296 -4.88 28.69 -18.67
N GLY A 297 -3.75 27.99 -18.71
CA GLY A 297 -2.65 28.24 -17.77
C GLY A 297 -1.84 27.00 -17.42
N PRO A 298 -0.72 27.20 -16.71
CA PRO A 298 0.20 26.13 -16.37
C PRO A 298 -0.41 25.10 -15.40
N GLY A 299 -1.30 25.51 -14.49
CA GLY A 299 -2.00 24.57 -13.59
C GLY A 299 -2.94 23.61 -14.32
N LEU A 300 -3.62 24.05 -15.37
CA LEU A 300 -4.44 23.17 -16.21
C LEU A 300 -3.58 22.14 -16.95
N ARG A 301 -2.42 22.56 -17.48
CA ARG A 301 -1.48 21.64 -18.14
C ARG A 301 -0.96 20.58 -17.19
N LEU A 302 -0.59 20.97 -15.97
CA LEU A 302 -0.17 20.01 -14.94
C LEU A 302 -1.29 19.02 -14.62
N MET A 303 -2.53 19.49 -14.45
CA MET A 303 -3.68 18.61 -14.23
C MET A 303 -3.89 17.62 -15.39
N LEU A 304 -3.73 18.05 -16.65
CA LEU A 304 -3.80 17.16 -17.82
C LEU A 304 -2.66 16.14 -17.85
N TYR A 305 -1.44 16.52 -17.44
CA TYR A 305 -0.33 15.56 -17.31
C TYR A 305 -0.61 14.53 -16.21
N CYS A 306 -1.17 14.95 -15.07
CA CYS A 306 -1.63 14.06 -14.01
C CYS A 306 -2.74 13.13 -14.53
N ALA A 307 -3.68 13.64 -15.32
CA ALA A 307 -4.76 12.84 -15.89
C ALA A 307 -4.21 11.77 -16.85
N ALA A 308 -3.29 12.14 -17.75
CA ALA A 308 -2.63 11.19 -18.64
C ALA A 308 -1.81 10.15 -17.88
N ALA A 309 -1.02 10.57 -16.88
CA ALA A 309 -0.23 9.65 -16.07
C ALA A 309 -1.12 8.67 -15.29
N GLY A 310 -2.20 9.16 -14.65
CA GLY A 310 -3.15 8.32 -13.93
C GLY A 310 -3.92 7.35 -14.85
N LEU A 311 -4.37 7.82 -16.02
CA LEU A 311 -5.11 7.01 -16.98
C LEU A 311 -4.25 5.90 -17.58
N ILE A 312 -2.96 6.17 -17.88
CA ILE A 312 -2.03 5.13 -18.34
C ILE A 312 -1.88 4.02 -17.30
N VAL A 313 -1.81 4.37 -16.01
CA VAL A 313 -1.76 3.36 -14.94
C VAL A 313 -3.04 2.52 -14.91
N MET A 314 -4.21 3.16 -14.98
CA MET A 314 -5.49 2.42 -15.00
C MET A 314 -5.62 1.50 -16.20
N VAL A 315 -5.32 2.00 -17.40
CA VAL A 315 -5.45 1.23 -18.64
C VAL A 315 -4.43 0.10 -18.65
N GLY A 316 -3.17 0.38 -18.32
CA GLY A 316 -2.10 -0.62 -18.29
C GLY A 316 -2.38 -1.74 -17.29
N LEU A 317 -2.87 -1.41 -16.09
CA LEU A 317 -3.18 -2.41 -15.06
C LEU A 317 -4.52 -3.10 -15.25
N SER A 318 -5.38 -2.61 -16.16
CA SER A 318 -6.61 -3.32 -16.52
C SER A 318 -6.37 -4.53 -17.43
N VAL A 319 -5.18 -4.64 -18.03
CA VAL A 319 -4.80 -5.74 -18.92
C VAL A 319 -4.53 -7.06 -18.17
N PRO A 320 -3.74 -7.11 -17.08
CA PRO A 320 -3.57 -8.33 -16.30
C PRO A 320 -4.88 -8.81 -15.66
N LEU A 321 -5.06 -10.13 -15.56
CA LEU A 321 -6.23 -10.74 -14.94
C LEU A 321 -6.18 -10.69 -13.40
N ALA A 322 -4.98 -10.71 -12.83
CA ALA A 322 -4.81 -10.56 -11.38
C ALA A 322 -5.01 -9.09 -10.95
N LYS A 323 -6.17 -8.77 -10.36
CA LYS A 323 -6.53 -7.40 -9.97
C LYS A 323 -6.71 -7.25 -8.46
N LYS A 324 -6.04 -6.25 -7.88
CA LYS A 324 -6.15 -5.86 -6.47
C LYS A 324 -6.23 -4.35 -6.38
N ALA A 325 -7.05 -3.82 -5.48
CA ALA A 325 -7.26 -2.37 -5.35
C ALA A 325 -5.93 -1.62 -5.21
N ARG A 326 -5.03 -2.11 -4.35
CA ARG A 326 -3.70 -1.53 -4.08
C ARG A 326 -2.81 -1.31 -5.31
N TYR A 327 -3.03 -2.01 -6.42
CA TYR A 327 -2.23 -1.82 -7.65
C TYR A 327 -2.42 -0.44 -8.27
N LEU A 328 -3.53 0.26 -8.00
CA LEU A 328 -3.75 1.64 -8.48
C LEU A 328 -3.12 2.72 -7.59
N LEU A 329 -2.42 2.38 -6.50
CA LEU A 329 -1.76 3.38 -5.64
C LEU A 329 -0.88 4.38 -6.40
N PRO A 330 -0.12 4.00 -7.45
CA PRO A 330 0.67 4.96 -8.23
C PRO A 330 -0.15 6.07 -8.90
N MET A 331 -1.43 5.83 -9.17
CA MET A 331 -2.35 6.83 -9.71
C MET A 331 -2.84 7.82 -8.64
N LEU A 332 -2.93 7.39 -7.37
CA LEU A 332 -3.60 8.16 -6.33
C LEU A 332 -3.08 9.60 -6.17
N PRO A 333 -1.76 9.88 -6.17
CA PRO A 333 -1.27 11.26 -6.12
C PRO A 333 -1.81 12.09 -7.28
N MET A 334 -1.92 11.52 -8.48
CA MET A 334 -2.46 12.20 -9.66
C MET A 334 -3.95 12.49 -9.50
N ALA A 335 -4.73 11.50 -9.04
CA ALA A 335 -6.16 11.68 -8.80
C ALA A 335 -6.41 12.77 -7.75
N ALA A 336 -5.64 12.79 -6.65
CA ALA A 336 -5.78 13.79 -5.60
C ALA A 336 -5.45 15.21 -6.09
N ILE A 337 -4.42 15.36 -6.95
CA ILE A 337 -4.08 16.65 -7.59
C ILE A 337 -5.25 17.17 -8.44
N ILE A 338 -5.85 16.28 -9.25
CA ILE A 338 -6.98 16.61 -10.12
C ILE A 338 -8.23 16.95 -9.29
N ALA A 339 -8.54 16.15 -8.27
CA ALA A 339 -9.70 16.36 -7.40
C ALA A 339 -9.64 17.70 -6.64
N ALA A 340 -8.45 18.18 -6.29
CA ALA A 340 -8.26 19.47 -5.64
C ALA A 340 -8.18 20.67 -6.61
N TYR A 341 -8.15 20.43 -7.94
CA TYR A 341 -8.09 21.49 -8.96
C TYR A 341 -9.17 22.59 -8.84
N PRO A 342 -10.43 22.31 -8.40
CA PRO A 342 -11.42 23.35 -8.16
C PRO A 342 -11.01 24.43 -7.15
N PHE A 343 -10.02 24.17 -6.29
CA PHE A 343 -9.46 25.16 -5.36
C PHE A 343 -8.33 26.00 -5.96
N TYR A 344 -7.83 25.63 -7.13
CA TYR A 344 -6.93 26.43 -7.96
C TYR A 344 -7.71 27.25 -9.00
N ALA A 345 -8.64 26.62 -9.72
CA ALA A 345 -9.47 27.29 -10.72
C ALA A 345 -10.59 28.12 -10.07
N VAL A 346 -10.64 29.43 -10.37
CA VAL A 346 -11.59 30.35 -9.73
C VAL A 346 -12.93 30.45 -10.47
N GLN A 347 -12.94 30.22 -11.79
CA GLN A 347 -14.06 30.53 -12.68
C GLN A 347 -14.88 29.29 -13.07
N GLY A 348 -16.19 29.29 -12.79
CA GLY A 348 -17.14 28.25 -13.23
C GLY A 348 -18.12 27.84 -12.13
N ARG A 349 -19.41 27.73 -12.47
CA ARG A 349 -20.47 27.33 -11.51
C ARG A 349 -20.19 25.94 -10.93
N LEU A 350 -19.76 25.00 -11.77
CA LEU A 350 -19.48 23.63 -11.36
C LEU A 350 -18.28 23.54 -10.40
N PHE A 351 -17.21 24.33 -10.60
CA PHE A 351 -16.11 24.40 -9.62
C PHE A 351 -16.52 25.05 -8.30
N SER A 352 -17.45 26.01 -8.31
CA SER A 352 -18.00 26.55 -7.07
C SER A 352 -18.80 25.49 -6.31
N TRP A 353 -19.67 24.76 -7.02
CA TRP A 353 -20.42 23.65 -6.45
C TRP A 353 -19.51 22.55 -5.88
N LEU A 354 -18.47 22.13 -6.62
CA LEU A 354 -17.49 21.15 -6.13
C LEU A 354 -16.76 21.62 -4.87
N ARG A 355 -16.36 22.90 -4.81
CA ARG A 355 -15.73 23.47 -3.60
C ARG A 355 -16.67 23.45 -2.40
N VAL A 356 -17.95 23.73 -2.60
CA VAL A 356 -18.97 23.71 -1.54
C VAL A 356 -19.24 22.28 -1.10
N LEU A 357 -19.41 21.35 -2.05
CA LEU A 357 -19.58 19.92 -1.79
C LEU A 357 -18.41 19.38 -0.94
N MET A 358 -17.16 19.60 -1.38
CA MET A 358 -15.98 19.09 -0.68
C MET A 358 -15.86 19.69 0.73
N GLN A 359 -16.06 21.00 0.89
CA GLN A 359 -16.04 21.63 2.22
C GLN A 359 -17.20 21.16 3.11
N GLY A 360 -18.38 20.91 2.54
CA GLY A 360 -19.51 20.32 3.25
C GLY A 360 -19.20 18.91 3.74
N LEU A 361 -18.65 18.06 2.87
CA LEU A 361 -18.20 16.71 3.24
C LEU A 361 -17.15 16.77 4.36
N TRP A 362 -16.12 17.60 4.23
CA TRP A 362 -15.08 17.74 5.25
C TRP A 362 -15.60 18.26 6.60
N LEU A 363 -16.60 19.15 6.58
CA LEU A 363 -17.26 19.61 7.80
C LEU A 363 -18.08 18.50 8.49
N LEU A 364 -18.68 17.61 7.70
CA LEU A 364 -19.55 16.55 8.22
C LEU A 364 -18.78 15.32 8.69
N ILE A 365 -17.57 15.07 8.16
CA ILE A 365 -16.78 13.86 8.50
C ILE A 365 -16.63 13.67 10.02
N PRO A 366 -16.11 14.61 10.82
CA PRO A 366 -15.91 14.35 12.25
C PRO A 366 -17.23 14.03 12.97
N GLY A 367 -18.31 14.77 12.66
CA GLY A 367 -19.65 14.50 13.19
C GLY A 367 -20.22 13.14 12.77
N MET A 368 -20.05 12.73 11.51
CA MET A 368 -20.49 11.41 11.03
C MET A 368 -19.71 10.28 11.70
N LEU A 369 -18.41 10.48 11.97
CA LEU A 369 -17.61 9.50 12.72
C LEU A 369 -18.08 9.37 14.18
N ILE A 370 -18.45 10.48 14.84
CA ILE A 370 -19.06 10.45 16.19
C ILE A 370 -20.35 9.61 16.17
N VAL A 371 -21.26 9.87 15.22
CA VAL A 371 -22.52 9.10 15.10
C VAL A 371 -22.24 7.62 14.86
N THR A 372 -21.28 7.30 13.98
CA THR A 372 -20.89 5.92 13.69
C THR A 372 -20.38 5.20 14.94
N LEU A 373 -19.53 5.86 15.73
CA LEU A 373 -19.03 5.32 17.00
C LEU A 373 -20.15 5.09 18.02
N LEU A 374 -21.12 6.01 18.13
CA LEU A 374 -22.28 5.83 19.02
C LEU A 374 -23.14 4.64 18.61
N VAL A 375 -23.32 4.42 17.30
CA VAL A 375 -24.05 3.24 16.78
C VAL A 375 -23.29 1.95 17.09
N ILE A 376 -21.98 1.94 16.89
CA ILE A 376 -21.13 0.78 17.20
C ILE A 376 -21.16 0.47 18.69
N GLN A 377 -20.99 1.49 19.55
CA GLN A 377 -21.02 1.33 21.01
C GLN A 377 -22.36 0.75 21.50
N ARG A 378 -23.49 1.14 20.88
CA ARG A 378 -24.80 0.57 21.21
C ARG A 378 -24.97 -0.88 20.77
N ARG A 379 -24.31 -1.28 19.69
CA ARG A 379 -24.44 -2.63 19.11
C ARG A 379 -23.44 -3.63 19.70
N PHE A 380 -22.28 -3.16 20.14
CA PHE A 380 -21.18 -3.96 20.67
C PHE A 380 -20.61 -3.31 21.96
N PRO A 381 -21.32 -3.39 23.09
CA PRO A 381 -20.90 -2.71 24.33
C PRO A 381 -19.63 -3.32 24.99
N GLU A 382 -19.38 -4.62 24.78
CA GLU A 382 -18.25 -5.37 25.38
C GLU A 382 -16.89 -5.07 24.72
N ASP A 383 -16.87 -4.76 23.41
CA ASP A 383 -15.63 -4.61 22.62
C ASP A 383 -15.06 -3.17 22.62
N VAL A 384 -15.70 -2.23 23.32
CA VAL A 384 -15.55 -0.78 23.07
C VAL A 384 -15.17 -0.01 24.34
N ALA A 385 -14.24 -0.56 25.12
CA ALA A 385 -13.64 0.17 26.23
C ALA A 385 -12.72 1.29 25.70
N HIS A 386 -12.84 2.51 26.25
CA HIS A 386 -11.99 3.69 25.97
C HIS A 386 -12.30 4.57 24.73
N LEU A 387 -13.57 4.76 24.35
CA LEU A 387 -13.93 5.77 23.32
C LEU A 387 -13.95 7.24 23.80
N THR A 388 -13.88 7.51 25.10
CA THR A 388 -14.05 8.88 25.64
C THR A 388 -13.03 9.86 25.06
N SER A 389 -11.76 9.45 24.96
CA SER A 389 -10.69 10.26 24.36
C SER A 389 -10.97 10.54 22.88
N LEU A 390 -11.45 9.54 22.14
CA LEU A 390 -11.78 9.69 20.72
C LEU A 390 -12.99 10.60 20.51
N PHE A 391 -14.04 10.51 21.34
CA PHE A 391 -15.16 11.45 21.30
C PHE A 391 -14.74 12.89 21.61
N ILE A 392 -13.84 13.10 22.57
CA ILE A 392 -13.28 14.42 22.88
C ILE A 392 -12.51 14.95 21.67
N ILE A 393 -11.61 14.15 21.08
CA ILE A 393 -10.84 14.53 19.90
C ILE A 393 -11.78 14.91 18.75
N LEU A 394 -12.74 14.05 18.41
CA LEU A 394 -13.67 14.31 17.31
C LEU A 394 -14.57 15.53 17.59
N GLY A 395 -15.02 15.72 18.84
CA GLY A 395 -15.81 16.88 19.26
C GLY A 395 -15.05 18.19 19.13
N VAL A 396 -13.79 18.21 19.57
CA VAL A 396 -12.89 19.36 19.39
C VAL A 396 -12.64 19.64 17.90
N LEU A 397 -12.37 18.61 17.10
CA LEU A 397 -12.17 18.76 15.65
C LEU A 397 -13.45 19.29 14.96
N GLN A 398 -14.63 18.83 15.36
CA GLN A 398 -15.91 19.35 14.86
C GLN A 398 -16.10 20.82 15.25
N ALA A 399 -15.79 21.20 16.49
CA ALA A 399 -15.89 22.59 16.94
C ALA A 399 -14.94 23.51 16.17
N VAL A 400 -13.69 23.07 15.94
CA VAL A 400 -12.72 23.80 15.10
C VAL A 400 -13.20 23.91 13.66
N ALA A 401 -13.78 22.85 13.09
CA ALA A 401 -14.35 22.85 11.75
C ALA A 401 -15.50 23.87 11.61
N VAL A 402 -16.38 23.99 12.62
CA VAL A 402 -17.44 25.01 12.65
C VAL A 402 -16.86 26.41 12.85
N ALA A 403 -15.84 26.58 13.70
CA ALA A 403 -15.17 27.86 13.90
C ALA A 403 -14.44 28.36 12.64
N ALA A 404 -14.03 27.46 11.73
CA ALA A 404 -13.37 27.79 10.47
C ALA A 404 -14.21 28.70 9.55
N PHE A 405 -15.54 28.77 9.73
CA PHE A 405 -16.41 29.70 9.02
C PHE A 405 -16.09 31.17 9.31
N LYS A 406 -15.51 31.47 10.49
CA LYS A 406 -15.03 32.81 10.84
C LYS A 406 -13.75 33.21 10.09
N GLN A 407 -13.07 32.28 9.45
CA GLN A 407 -11.79 32.51 8.75
C GLN A 407 -11.87 32.11 7.26
N PRO A 408 -12.54 32.91 6.40
CA PRO A 408 -12.82 32.53 5.01
C PRO A 408 -11.56 32.25 4.17
N ARG A 409 -10.42 32.84 4.53
CA ARG A 409 -9.12 32.63 3.83
C ARG A 409 -8.57 31.22 4.03
N TRP A 410 -8.72 30.65 5.22
CA TRP A 410 -8.13 29.35 5.61
C TRP A 410 -9.17 28.25 5.79
N ARG A 411 -10.46 28.58 5.64
CA ARG A 411 -11.59 27.68 5.85
C ARG A 411 -11.40 26.31 5.23
N ALA A 412 -11.06 26.23 3.94
CA ALA A 412 -10.93 24.95 3.25
C ALA A 412 -9.78 24.10 3.81
N GLN A 413 -8.65 24.72 4.13
CA GLN A 413 -7.47 24.04 4.67
C GLN A 413 -7.75 23.52 6.09
N ILE A 414 -8.40 24.32 6.93
CA ILE A 414 -8.79 23.93 8.30
C ILE A 414 -9.79 22.77 8.24
N LEU A 415 -10.84 22.87 7.42
CA LEU A 415 -11.84 21.80 7.26
C LEU A 415 -11.20 20.49 6.79
N ALA A 416 -10.33 20.55 5.78
CA ALA A 416 -9.64 19.38 5.27
C ALA A 416 -8.70 18.76 6.32
N LEU A 417 -7.96 19.58 7.08
CA LEU A 417 -7.10 19.11 8.17
C LEU A 417 -7.92 18.45 9.29
N CYS A 418 -9.04 19.05 9.71
CA CYS A 418 -9.94 18.46 10.70
C CYS A 418 -10.49 17.10 10.24
N ALA A 419 -10.88 16.98 8.97
CA ALA A 419 -11.35 15.72 8.40
C ALA A 419 -10.24 14.65 8.38
N VAL A 420 -9.01 15.03 7.97
CA VAL A 420 -7.85 14.13 7.97
C VAL A 420 -7.56 13.64 9.38
N LEU A 421 -7.41 14.56 10.35
CA LEU A 421 -7.13 14.18 11.73
C LEU A 421 -8.24 13.32 12.33
N ALA A 422 -9.50 13.63 12.05
CA ALA A 422 -10.63 12.84 12.54
C ALA A 422 -10.59 11.40 12.02
N LEU A 423 -10.36 11.22 10.72
CA LEU A 423 -10.29 9.90 10.10
C LEU A 423 -9.07 9.11 10.58
N TRP A 424 -7.89 9.74 10.64
CA TRP A 424 -6.67 9.08 11.12
C TRP A 424 -6.73 8.74 12.60
N SER A 425 -7.29 9.61 13.45
CA SER A 425 -7.50 9.31 14.87
C SER A 425 -8.46 8.12 15.05
N LEU A 426 -9.56 8.06 14.30
CA LEU A 426 -10.47 6.90 14.34
C LEU A 426 -9.76 5.62 13.87
N TYR A 427 -8.98 5.71 12.79
CA TYR A 427 -8.29 4.55 12.24
C TYR A 427 -7.26 4.00 13.23
N ILE A 428 -6.37 4.84 13.75
CA ILE A 428 -5.28 4.46 14.64
C ILE A 428 -5.80 3.99 16.01
N LEU A 429 -6.79 4.70 16.58
CA LEU A 429 -7.22 4.45 17.96
C LEU A 429 -8.30 3.36 18.07
N GLN A 430 -8.97 2.99 16.98
CA GLN A 430 -10.08 2.03 17.03
C GLN A 430 -10.02 0.97 15.93
N PHE A 431 -10.05 1.38 14.66
CA PHE A 431 -10.18 0.41 13.56
C PHE A 431 -9.00 -0.57 13.51
N GLU A 432 -7.77 -0.05 13.58
CA GLU A 432 -6.56 -0.86 13.48
C GLU A 432 -6.38 -1.82 14.68
N PRO A 433 -6.53 -1.41 15.95
CA PRO A 433 -6.51 -2.32 17.09
C PRO A 433 -7.52 -3.47 16.97
N ILE A 434 -8.78 -3.17 16.63
CA ILE A 434 -9.84 -4.17 16.44
C ILE A 434 -9.47 -5.14 15.32
N GLN A 435 -9.01 -4.61 14.19
CA GLN A 435 -8.56 -5.44 13.07
C GLN A 435 -7.44 -6.39 13.50
N ARG A 436 -6.45 -5.90 14.25
CA ARG A 436 -5.32 -6.73 14.70
C ARG A 436 -5.72 -7.79 15.71
N GLN A 437 -6.65 -7.49 16.60
CA GLN A 437 -7.19 -8.48 17.53
C GLN A 437 -7.97 -9.58 16.79
N LEU A 438 -8.78 -9.22 15.79
CA LEU A 438 -9.58 -10.18 15.02
C LEU A 438 -8.74 -11.12 14.16
N TYR A 439 -7.61 -10.63 13.64
CA TYR A 439 -6.68 -11.40 12.82
C TYR A 439 -5.44 -11.86 13.60
N ASP A 440 -5.49 -11.82 14.93
CA ASP A 440 -4.35 -12.27 15.73
C ASP A 440 -4.08 -13.75 15.45
N THR A 441 -2.79 -14.05 15.35
CA THR A 441 -2.27 -15.40 15.13
C THR A 441 -1.21 -15.73 16.17
N ARG A 442 -0.82 -14.76 16.99
CA ARG A 442 0.33 -14.87 17.88
C ARG A 442 0.04 -15.77 19.07
N THR A 443 -1.10 -15.60 19.74
CA THR A 443 -1.42 -16.38 20.95
C THR A 443 -1.47 -17.88 20.66
N PHE A 444 -2.28 -18.30 19.68
CA PHE A 444 -2.37 -19.71 19.31
C PHE A 444 -1.04 -20.26 18.81
N SER A 445 -0.27 -19.50 18.03
CA SER A 445 1.02 -19.99 17.51
C SER A 445 2.04 -20.24 18.62
N HIS A 446 2.12 -19.37 19.62
CA HIS A 446 3.01 -19.56 20.75
C HIS A 446 2.58 -20.76 21.61
N GLU A 447 1.30 -20.84 22.00
CA GLU A 447 0.79 -21.95 22.80
C GLU A 447 0.97 -23.30 22.09
N ALA A 448 0.68 -23.35 20.79
CA ALA A 448 0.88 -24.57 19.99
C ALA A 448 2.36 -24.95 19.91
N PHE A 449 3.25 -23.97 19.69
CA PHE A 449 4.69 -24.23 19.58
C PHE A 449 5.33 -24.58 20.93
N GLU A 450 4.79 -24.09 22.05
CA GLU A 450 5.19 -24.52 23.39
C GLU A 450 4.93 -26.02 23.58
N ARG A 451 3.76 -26.53 23.15
CA ARG A 451 3.48 -27.98 23.20
C ARG A 451 4.44 -28.80 22.34
N VAL A 452 4.77 -28.29 21.15
CA VAL A 452 5.77 -28.91 20.27
C VAL A 452 7.17 -28.93 20.91
N GLN A 453 7.50 -27.96 21.76
CA GLN A 453 8.77 -27.95 22.50
C GLN A 453 8.75 -28.90 23.71
N GLU A 454 7.61 -29.05 24.38
CA GLU A 454 7.44 -29.96 25.52
C GLU A 454 7.54 -31.43 25.09
N ASP A 455 6.97 -31.79 23.95
CA ASP A 455 7.07 -33.14 23.35
C ASP A 455 7.50 -33.04 21.88
N PRO A 456 8.82 -33.05 21.59
CA PRO A 456 9.35 -32.83 20.26
C PRO A 456 8.93 -33.90 19.24
N ALA A 457 8.03 -33.53 18.33
CA ALA A 457 7.62 -34.32 17.16
C ALA A 457 7.41 -33.43 15.92
N PRO A 458 7.44 -34.00 14.69
CA PRO A 458 7.18 -33.25 13.46
C PRO A 458 5.83 -32.52 13.51
N LEU A 459 5.82 -31.23 13.13
CA LEU A 459 4.59 -30.46 12.99
C LEU A 459 4.05 -30.58 11.57
N VAL A 460 2.89 -31.18 11.45
CA VAL A 460 2.13 -31.32 10.21
C VAL A 460 1.02 -30.26 10.18
N MET A 461 1.02 -29.44 9.13
CA MET A 461 -0.01 -28.43 8.88
C MET A 461 -0.95 -28.94 7.78
N HIS A 462 -2.17 -29.29 8.15
CA HIS A 462 -3.14 -29.86 7.22
C HIS A 462 -4.07 -28.79 6.63
N ALA A 463 -4.17 -28.74 5.29
CA ALA A 463 -5.03 -27.85 4.52
C ALA A 463 -4.87 -26.35 4.86
N MET A 464 -3.69 -25.95 5.34
CA MET A 464 -3.38 -24.57 5.72
C MET A 464 -2.82 -23.74 4.55
N GLY A 465 -2.36 -24.40 3.48
CA GLY A 465 -1.66 -23.80 2.36
C GLY A 465 -0.27 -23.26 2.77
N LYS A 466 0.77 -23.79 2.14
CA LYS A 466 2.18 -23.43 2.40
C LYS A 466 2.44 -21.91 2.36
N ASP A 467 1.77 -21.20 1.46
CA ASP A 467 1.96 -19.76 1.25
C ASP A 467 0.89 -18.88 1.93
N ALA A 468 -0.04 -19.50 2.67
CA ALA A 468 -1.23 -18.84 3.21
C ALA A 468 -1.22 -18.81 4.74
N LYS A 469 -1.96 -19.73 5.39
CA LYS A 469 -2.10 -19.73 6.86
C LYS A 469 -0.82 -20.22 7.54
N ALA A 470 -0.04 -21.09 6.89
CA ALA A 470 1.21 -21.62 7.43
C ALA A 470 2.24 -20.51 7.72
N ILE A 471 2.40 -19.54 6.82
CA ILE A 471 3.30 -18.40 7.05
C ILE A 471 2.88 -17.57 8.27
N LYS A 472 1.56 -17.43 8.50
CA LYS A 472 1.03 -16.69 9.66
C LYS A 472 1.31 -17.38 11.00
N PHE A 473 1.53 -18.70 10.98
CA PHE A 473 2.01 -19.42 12.14
C PHE A 473 3.52 -19.21 12.31
N MET A 474 4.27 -19.44 11.24
CA MET A 474 5.74 -19.35 11.23
C MET A 474 6.30 -17.98 11.64
N VAL A 475 5.62 -16.89 11.27
CA VAL A 475 6.06 -15.52 11.62
C VAL A 475 6.11 -15.26 13.13
N ASN A 476 5.37 -16.04 13.92
CA ASN A 476 5.32 -15.93 15.37
C ASN A 476 6.34 -16.85 16.07
N ILE A 477 7.07 -17.67 15.32
CA ILE A 477 8.02 -18.64 15.87
C ILE A 477 9.45 -18.14 15.68
N ASN A 478 10.22 -18.16 16.76
CA ASN A 478 11.59 -17.63 16.80
C ASN A 478 12.66 -18.60 16.29
N GLN A 479 12.26 -19.79 15.83
CA GLN A 479 13.16 -20.87 15.40
C GLN A 479 12.87 -21.29 13.95
N GLY A 480 13.89 -21.82 13.27
CA GLY A 480 13.72 -22.40 11.93
C GLY A 480 13.01 -23.74 12.01
N LEU A 481 11.67 -23.73 11.89
CA LEU A 481 10.85 -24.94 11.79
C LEU A 481 10.57 -25.25 10.31
N GLN A 482 10.69 -26.52 9.93
CA GLN A 482 10.26 -27.02 8.62
C GLN A 482 9.03 -27.92 8.83
N PRO A 483 7.81 -27.35 8.84
CA PRO A 483 6.61 -28.13 8.96
C PRO A 483 6.37 -28.98 7.71
N GLU A 484 5.75 -30.14 7.92
CA GLU A 484 5.23 -30.98 6.85
C GLU A 484 3.84 -30.49 6.45
N PHE A 485 3.50 -30.60 5.17
CA PHE A 485 2.22 -30.14 4.64
C PHE A 485 1.44 -31.32 4.09
N THR A 486 0.17 -31.39 4.45
CA THR A 486 -0.79 -32.33 3.87
C THR A 486 -2.02 -31.57 3.40
N ASP A 487 -2.52 -31.88 2.21
CA ASP A 487 -3.69 -31.19 1.63
C ASP A 487 -4.88 -32.15 1.44
N SER A 488 -4.65 -33.47 1.50
CA SER A 488 -5.70 -34.47 1.31
C SER A 488 -5.91 -35.38 2.53
N PRO A 489 -7.15 -35.87 2.77
CA PRO A 489 -7.42 -36.87 3.81
C PRO A 489 -6.62 -38.17 3.65
N ARG A 490 -6.22 -38.53 2.42
CA ARG A 490 -5.41 -39.72 2.18
C ARG A 490 -3.97 -39.56 2.68
N GLU A 491 -3.41 -38.37 2.55
CA GLU A 491 -2.09 -38.05 3.12
C GLU A 491 -2.15 -38.06 4.64
N LEU A 492 -3.26 -37.57 5.22
CA LEU A 492 -3.50 -37.65 6.66
C LEU A 492 -3.51 -39.10 7.16
N ASP A 493 -4.26 -40.00 6.53
CA ASP A 493 -4.33 -41.42 6.93
C ASP A 493 -2.99 -42.15 6.80
N ALA A 494 -2.08 -41.65 5.96
CA ALA A 494 -0.74 -42.20 5.76
C ALA A 494 0.29 -41.67 6.79
N LEU A 495 -0.07 -40.70 7.62
CA LEU A 495 0.82 -40.15 8.66
C LEU A 495 1.16 -41.22 9.70
N LYS A 496 2.44 -41.28 10.05
CA LYS A 496 2.94 -42.14 11.13
C LYS A 496 3.30 -41.28 12.33
N GLY A 497 2.87 -41.71 13.53
CA GLY A 497 3.25 -41.08 14.78
C GLY A 497 4.72 -41.36 15.16
N PRO A 498 5.31 -40.55 16.07
CA PRO A 498 4.68 -39.41 16.73
C PRO A 498 4.66 -38.15 15.84
N ALA A 499 3.58 -37.36 15.87
CA ALA A 499 3.45 -36.11 15.12
C ALA A 499 2.42 -35.14 15.74
N TRP A 500 2.69 -33.84 15.61
CA TRP A 500 1.74 -32.77 15.93
C TRP A 500 0.95 -32.37 14.70
N LEU A 501 -0.37 -32.31 14.80
CA LEU A 501 -1.23 -31.98 13.67
C LEU A 501 -2.03 -30.72 13.93
N MET A 502 -1.78 -29.68 13.13
CA MET A 502 -2.51 -28.41 13.18
C MET A 502 -3.47 -28.30 12.00
N MET A 503 -4.74 -27.98 12.27
CA MET A 503 -5.75 -27.77 11.23
C MET A 503 -6.90 -26.86 11.67
N ASP A 504 -7.68 -26.39 10.71
CA ASP A 504 -8.90 -25.62 10.96
C ASP A 504 -9.96 -26.50 11.65
N LEU A 505 -10.65 -25.97 12.65
CA LEU A 505 -11.66 -26.71 13.42
C LEU A 505 -12.79 -27.24 12.52
N ASN A 506 -13.15 -26.52 11.46
CA ASN A 506 -14.18 -26.99 10.54
C ASN A 506 -13.71 -28.20 9.74
N VAL A 507 -12.42 -28.23 9.35
CA VAL A 507 -11.82 -29.40 8.68
C VAL A 507 -11.76 -30.58 9.65
N TYR A 508 -11.32 -30.36 10.89
CA TYR A 508 -11.33 -31.39 11.92
C TYR A 508 -12.72 -32.02 12.14
N LYS A 509 -13.78 -31.20 12.15
CA LYS A 509 -15.16 -31.69 12.25
C LYS A 509 -15.58 -32.58 11.08
N THR A 510 -15.04 -32.37 9.88
CA THR A 510 -15.33 -33.24 8.72
C THR A 510 -14.62 -34.59 8.78
N LEU A 511 -13.57 -34.70 9.60
CA LEU A 511 -12.81 -35.94 9.80
C LEU A 511 -13.40 -36.85 10.89
N GLN A 512 -14.52 -36.46 11.52
CA GLN A 512 -15.18 -37.28 12.52
C GLN A 512 -15.58 -38.64 11.95
N GLY A 513 -15.12 -39.71 12.59
CA GLY A 513 -15.26 -41.09 12.10
C GLY A 513 -13.99 -41.69 11.50
N THR A 514 -12.92 -40.92 11.32
CA THR A 514 -11.58 -41.43 10.98
C THR A 514 -10.70 -41.60 12.25
N ALA A 515 -9.55 -42.27 12.12
CA ALA A 515 -8.60 -42.42 13.22
C ALA A 515 -8.12 -41.07 13.77
N ILE A 516 -7.91 -40.08 12.89
CA ILE A 516 -7.46 -38.73 13.26
C ILE A 516 -8.60 -37.92 13.87
N GLY A 517 -9.83 -38.05 13.35
CA GLY A 517 -11.00 -37.39 13.93
C GLY A 517 -11.34 -37.88 15.34
N ALA A 518 -10.91 -39.08 15.71
CA ALA A 518 -11.08 -39.64 17.06
C ALA A 518 -10.08 -39.08 18.09
N LEU A 519 -8.99 -38.44 17.65
CA LEU A 519 -8.01 -37.84 18.55
C LEU A 519 -8.58 -36.58 19.23
N PRO A 520 -8.50 -36.45 20.56
CA PRO A 520 -8.96 -35.25 21.24
C PRO A 520 -8.02 -34.06 20.95
N PRO A 521 -8.55 -32.84 20.77
CA PRO A 521 -7.72 -31.65 20.65
C PRO A 521 -6.94 -31.37 21.92
N VAL A 522 -5.62 -31.25 21.80
CA VAL A 522 -4.71 -30.84 22.88
C VAL A 522 -4.79 -29.34 23.11
N LEU A 523 -4.99 -28.58 22.02
CA LEU A 523 -5.22 -27.13 22.05
C LEU A 523 -6.34 -26.78 21.07
N SER A 524 -7.15 -25.80 21.45
CA SER A 524 -8.14 -25.18 20.57
C SER A 524 -8.16 -23.67 20.83
N GLY A 525 -8.14 -22.87 19.76
CA GLY A 525 -8.15 -21.41 19.91
C GLY A 525 -8.29 -20.68 18.58
N ARG A 526 -8.43 -19.35 18.65
CA ARG A 526 -8.56 -18.52 17.46
C ARG A 526 -7.21 -18.34 16.74
N PHE A 527 -7.25 -18.45 15.43
CA PHE A 527 -6.13 -18.20 14.53
C PHE A 527 -6.65 -17.68 13.19
N ASP A 528 -6.28 -16.43 12.84
CA ASP A 528 -6.61 -15.82 11.54
C ASP A 528 -8.12 -15.85 11.21
N LYS A 529 -8.94 -15.31 12.13
CA LYS A 529 -10.41 -15.28 12.12
C LYS A 529 -11.15 -16.61 12.23
N ASN A 530 -10.45 -17.74 12.20
CA ASN A 530 -11.06 -19.06 12.35
C ASN A 530 -10.65 -19.68 13.69
N ASP A 531 -11.30 -20.76 14.06
CA ASP A 531 -10.87 -21.59 15.18
C ASP A 531 -10.00 -22.72 14.65
N PHE A 532 -8.89 -22.98 15.33
CA PHE A 532 -7.91 -24.00 14.98
C PHE A 532 -7.74 -24.98 16.13
N VAL A 533 -7.34 -26.19 15.79
CA VAL A 533 -7.02 -27.26 16.74
C VAL A 533 -5.60 -27.77 16.53
N LEU A 534 -4.97 -28.17 17.63
CA LEU A 534 -3.73 -28.93 17.63
C LEU A 534 -4.01 -30.32 18.21
N LEU A 535 -3.67 -31.36 17.46
CA LEU A 535 -3.80 -32.76 17.87
C LEU A 535 -2.40 -33.36 18.06
N HIS A 536 -2.30 -34.36 18.93
CA HIS A 536 -1.10 -35.17 19.09
C HIS A 536 -1.38 -36.59 18.61
N LEU A 537 -0.65 -37.02 17.58
CA LEU A 537 -0.64 -38.40 17.11
C LEU A 537 0.55 -39.09 17.78
N ASN A 538 0.29 -40.07 18.63
CA ASN A 538 1.35 -40.85 19.30
C ASN A 538 1.98 -41.89 18.38
#